data_AF-A0A378RME8-F1
#
_entry.id   AF-A0A378RME8-F1
#
_cell.length_a   1.000
_cell.length_b   1.000
_cell.length_c   1.000
_cell.angle_alpha   90.00
_cell.angle_beta   90.00
_cell.angle_gamma   90.00
#
_symmetry.space_group_name_H-M   'P 1'
#
loop_
_entity.id
_entity.type
_entity.pdbx_description
1 polymer ?
#
loop_
_entity_poly.entity_id
_entity_poly.type
_entity_poly.pdbx_seq_one_letter_code
_entity_poly.pdbx_strand_id
1 'polypeptide(L)'
;MQEKYIECATHGRQSMALLCTHLAHSLHHRTPVGFFEYDTGDTGRPDAWCNTCEEAWNHTQTEADRDQWFIDCQHKLVCVSCWDEAKILNKRASIITFNLLTLEEIQTILEHKEHSKQNFPSVVAFPFPALYKTLVTAIPTVSISSETILYGSVEATLENKESDHPSYWIFAGVGQGDRWLMDEKGQVFFGDHDMSPMQLQPLDIDFQQWLQLAFLIQQLDDWYDAAYDIKQIEVAFTHALNQIHPQLPANYPFEIE
;
A
#
# COMPACT_ATOMS: atom_id res chain seq x y z
N MET A 1 12.52 12.10 -29.67
CA MET A 1 13.77 11.55 -29.12
C MET A 1 14.33 10.54 -30.11
N GLN A 2 15.65 10.50 -30.34
CA GLN A 2 16.24 9.43 -31.16
C GLN A 2 16.11 8.11 -30.40
N GLU A 3 15.42 7.14 -30.98
CA GLU A 3 15.40 5.77 -30.47
C GLU A 3 16.85 5.26 -30.40
N LYS A 4 17.32 5.01 -29.18
CA LYS A 4 18.66 4.47 -28.96
C LYS A 4 18.57 2.95 -29.06
N TYR A 5 19.39 2.37 -29.92
CA TYR A 5 19.44 0.94 -30.20
C TYR A 5 20.70 0.32 -29.60
N ILE A 6 20.63 -0.96 -29.25
CA ILE A 6 21.75 -1.80 -28.83
C ILE A 6 21.83 -3.06 -29.69
N GLU A 7 23.05 -3.48 -30.03
CA GLU A 7 23.32 -4.75 -30.70
C GLU A 7 23.53 -5.83 -29.63
N CYS A 8 22.53 -6.70 -29.43
CA CYS A 8 22.62 -7.82 -28.51
C CYS A 8 23.16 -9.06 -29.24
N ALA A 9 24.13 -9.75 -28.63
CA ALA A 9 24.67 -10.99 -29.18
C ALA A 9 23.62 -12.12 -29.30
N THR A 10 22.55 -12.06 -28.50
CA THR A 10 21.49 -13.08 -28.46
C THR A 10 20.28 -12.70 -29.32
N HIS A 11 19.87 -11.43 -29.27
CA HIS A 11 18.61 -10.95 -29.85
C HIS A 11 18.77 -10.01 -31.04
N GLY A 12 20.01 -9.68 -31.43
CA GLY A 12 20.31 -8.71 -32.48
C GLY A 12 19.98 -7.27 -32.08
N ARG A 13 19.72 -6.43 -33.08
CA ARG A 13 19.44 -5.00 -32.90
C ARG A 13 18.05 -4.76 -32.34
N GLN A 14 17.97 -4.15 -31.16
CA GLN A 14 16.70 -3.73 -30.56
C GLN A 14 16.83 -2.38 -29.85
N SER A 15 15.70 -1.80 -29.43
CA SER A 15 15.70 -0.68 -28.49
C SER A 15 16.36 -1.08 -27.17
N MET A 16 16.94 -0.09 -26.49
CA MET A 16 17.62 -0.30 -25.22
C MET A 16 16.66 -0.19 -24.03
N ALA A 17 17.00 -0.92 -22.97
CA ALA A 17 16.40 -0.87 -21.65
C ALA A 17 17.52 -0.93 -20.59
N LEU A 18 17.19 -0.65 -19.34
CA LEU A 18 18.14 -0.65 -18.24
C LEU A 18 17.75 -1.68 -17.18
N LEU A 19 18.73 -2.44 -16.68
CA LEU A 19 18.56 -3.29 -15.50
C LEU A 19 19.82 -3.32 -14.63
N CYS A 20 19.70 -3.58 -13.32
CA CYS A 20 20.88 -3.78 -12.47
C CYS A 20 21.73 -4.98 -12.94
N THR A 21 23.04 -4.97 -12.70
CA THR A 21 23.92 -6.08 -13.13
C THR A 21 23.52 -7.43 -12.53
N HIS A 22 22.93 -7.46 -11.33
CA HIS A 22 22.42 -8.69 -10.72
C HIS A 22 21.34 -9.37 -11.57
N LEU A 23 20.42 -8.59 -12.15
CA LEU A 23 19.42 -9.11 -13.11
C LEU A 23 20.11 -9.64 -14.38
N ALA A 24 21.14 -8.96 -14.88
CA ALA A 24 21.91 -9.47 -16.03
C ALA A 24 22.58 -10.82 -15.72
N HIS A 25 23.16 -10.96 -14.52
CA HIS A 25 23.77 -12.20 -14.07
C HIS A 25 22.74 -13.32 -13.85
N SER A 26 21.52 -12.97 -13.38
CA SER A 26 20.42 -13.93 -13.21
C SER A 26 20.07 -14.63 -14.53
N LEU A 27 20.11 -13.91 -15.66
CA LEU A 27 19.85 -14.49 -16.98
C LEU A 27 20.91 -15.52 -17.38
N HIS A 28 22.16 -15.30 -16.96
CA HIS A 28 23.26 -16.20 -17.26
C HIS A 28 23.24 -17.44 -16.34
N HIS A 29 23.06 -17.26 -15.05
CA HIS A 29 23.08 -18.34 -14.06
C HIS A 29 21.73 -19.06 -13.91
N ARG A 30 20.65 -18.48 -14.46
CA ARG A 30 19.27 -18.95 -14.32
C ARG A 30 18.83 -19.07 -12.85
N THR A 31 19.37 -18.21 -12.00
CA THR A 31 19.02 -18.11 -10.58
C THR A 31 18.19 -16.84 -10.37
N PRO A 32 16.89 -16.96 -10.03
CA PRO A 32 16.05 -15.80 -9.75
C PRO A 32 16.55 -14.97 -8.57
N VAL A 33 16.54 -13.65 -8.71
CA VAL A 33 16.99 -12.66 -7.70
C VAL A 33 15.94 -11.58 -7.39
N GLY A 34 14.72 -11.76 -7.90
CA GLY A 34 13.63 -10.79 -7.81
C GLY A 34 13.70 -9.68 -8.84
N PHE A 35 12.58 -8.98 -9.04
CA PHE A 35 12.37 -8.00 -10.09
C PHE A 35 11.46 -6.86 -9.63
N PHE A 36 11.98 -5.65 -9.67
CA PHE A 36 11.27 -4.38 -9.43
C PHE A 36 11.48 -3.46 -10.63
N GLU A 37 10.55 -2.55 -10.86
CA GLU A 37 10.63 -1.56 -11.93
C GLU A 37 10.02 -0.22 -11.51
N TYR A 38 10.60 0.88 -11.97
CA TYR A 38 10.05 2.23 -11.76
C TYR A 38 9.63 2.83 -13.10
N ASP A 39 8.33 3.05 -13.28
CA ASP A 39 7.81 3.71 -14.47
C ASP A 39 7.94 5.24 -14.35
N THR A 40 8.85 5.81 -15.14
CA THR A 40 9.03 7.26 -15.24
C THR A 40 8.08 7.93 -16.23
N GLY A 41 7.18 7.17 -16.88
CA GLY A 41 6.26 7.66 -17.91
C GLY A 41 6.89 7.86 -19.29
N ASP A 42 8.05 7.26 -19.56
CA ASP A 42 8.63 7.20 -20.91
C ASP A 42 8.04 6.03 -21.70
N THR A 43 8.04 6.11 -23.02
CA THR A 43 7.57 5.08 -23.95
C THR A 43 8.43 3.80 -23.98
N GLY A 44 9.54 3.78 -23.23
CA GLY A 44 10.49 2.66 -23.14
C GLY A 44 10.11 1.62 -22.09
N ARG A 45 11.01 0.64 -21.88
CA ARG A 45 10.92 -0.24 -20.70
C ARG A 45 11.42 0.53 -19.47
N PRO A 46 10.73 0.42 -18.32
CA PRO A 46 11.18 1.08 -17.09
C PRO A 46 12.52 0.53 -16.63
N ASP A 47 13.25 1.35 -15.87
CA ASP A 47 14.47 0.92 -15.20
C ASP A 47 14.10 -0.19 -14.20
N ALA A 48 14.86 -1.28 -14.20
CA ALA A 48 14.56 -2.46 -13.38
C ALA A 48 15.72 -2.91 -12.50
N TRP A 49 15.41 -3.47 -11.33
CA TRP A 49 16.42 -3.95 -10.38
C TRP A 49 15.93 -5.17 -9.58
N CYS A 50 16.83 -5.79 -8.81
CA CYS A 50 16.57 -7.03 -8.06
C CYS A 50 16.25 -6.76 -6.57
N ASN A 51 15.95 -7.81 -5.81
CA ASN A 51 15.68 -7.74 -4.37
C ASN A 51 16.77 -7.03 -3.55
N THR A 52 18.04 -7.36 -3.79
CA THR A 52 19.15 -6.74 -3.07
C THR A 52 19.24 -5.24 -3.34
N CYS A 53 18.93 -4.84 -4.57
CA CYS A 53 18.88 -3.43 -4.94
C CYS A 53 17.65 -2.74 -4.34
N GLU A 54 16.51 -3.43 -4.23
CA GLU A 54 15.31 -2.90 -3.56
C GLU A 54 15.53 -2.68 -2.06
N GLU A 55 16.13 -3.64 -1.37
CA GLU A 55 16.47 -3.48 0.04
C GLU A 55 17.40 -2.27 0.25
N ALA A 56 18.38 -2.07 -0.63
CA ALA A 56 19.24 -0.90 -0.59
C ALA A 56 18.48 0.41 -0.88
N TRP A 57 17.47 0.38 -1.75
CA TRP A 57 16.62 1.53 -2.05
C TRP A 57 15.86 2.02 -0.81
N ASN A 58 15.34 1.10 0.00
CA ASN A 58 14.61 1.40 1.23
C ASN A 58 15.46 2.12 2.31
N HIS A 59 16.78 2.14 2.15
CA HIS A 59 17.69 2.87 3.03
C HIS A 59 18.07 4.27 2.51
N THR A 60 17.60 4.66 1.33
CA THR A 60 17.86 5.99 0.76
C THR A 60 16.89 7.03 1.35
N GLN A 61 17.39 8.20 1.76
CA GLN A 61 16.57 9.28 2.32
C GLN A 61 16.69 10.57 1.52
N THR A 62 17.87 10.83 0.95
CA THR A 62 18.19 12.05 0.21
C THR A 62 18.41 11.77 -1.28
N GLU A 63 18.40 12.82 -2.10
CA GLU A 63 18.73 12.73 -3.53
C GLU A 63 20.14 12.17 -3.75
N ALA A 64 21.11 12.57 -2.91
CA ALA A 64 22.48 12.06 -2.98
C ALA A 64 22.57 10.55 -2.67
N ASP A 65 21.74 10.04 -1.75
CA ASP A 65 21.68 8.60 -1.46
C ASP A 65 21.13 7.83 -2.66
N ARG A 66 20.14 8.39 -3.37
CA ARG A 66 19.55 7.78 -4.57
C ARG A 66 20.53 7.76 -5.74
N ASP A 67 21.29 8.82 -5.94
CA ASP A 67 22.36 8.87 -6.95
C ASP A 67 23.43 7.80 -6.66
N GLN A 68 23.85 7.68 -5.39
CA GLN A 68 24.83 6.68 -4.98
C GLN A 68 24.28 5.26 -5.14
N TRP A 69 23.02 5.02 -4.74
CA TRP A 69 22.34 3.76 -4.95
C TRP A 69 22.32 3.35 -6.42
N PHE A 70 22.04 4.28 -7.33
CA PHE A 70 22.00 3.98 -8.76
C PHE A 70 23.36 3.52 -9.29
N ILE A 71 24.45 4.12 -8.80
CA ILE A 71 25.84 3.74 -9.11
C ILE A 71 26.16 2.35 -8.52
N ASP A 72 25.79 2.11 -7.26
CA ASP A 72 26.08 0.87 -6.54
C ASP A 72 25.33 -0.34 -7.11
N CYS A 73 24.12 -0.13 -7.61
CA CYS A 73 23.34 -1.12 -8.37
C CYS A 73 24.00 -1.51 -9.70
N GLN A 74 24.97 -0.71 -10.17
CA GLN A 74 25.71 -0.91 -11.42
C GLN A 74 24.76 -1.24 -12.58
N HIS A 75 23.86 -0.31 -12.90
CA HIS A 75 22.91 -0.51 -13.98
C HIS A 75 23.60 -0.74 -15.33
N LYS A 76 23.04 -1.66 -16.11
CA LYS A 76 23.54 -2.12 -17.39
C LYS A 76 22.48 -1.94 -18.47
N LEU A 77 22.91 -1.36 -19.59
CA LEU A 77 22.11 -1.28 -20.81
C LEU A 77 21.97 -2.67 -21.43
N VAL A 78 20.73 -3.06 -21.71
CA VAL A 78 20.35 -4.32 -22.34
C VAL A 78 19.36 -4.09 -23.48
N CYS A 79 19.13 -5.11 -24.31
CA CYS A 79 18.05 -5.05 -25.30
C CYS A 79 16.69 -5.33 -24.64
N VAL A 80 15.60 -4.83 -25.21
CA VAL A 80 14.24 -5.04 -24.66
C VAL A 80 13.88 -6.52 -24.45
N SER A 81 14.33 -7.43 -25.31
CA SER A 81 14.09 -8.86 -25.11
C SER A 81 14.83 -9.42 -23.90
N CYS A 82 16.07 -9.01 -23.62
CA CYS A 82 16.76 -9.41 -22.40
C CYS A 82 16.07 -8.86 -21.15
N TRP A 83 15.51 -7.65 -21.24
CA TRP A 83 14.74 -7.07 -20.14
C TRP A 83 13.46 -7.88 -19.89
N ASP A 84 12.71 -8.21 -20.95
CA ASP A 84 11.47 -9.00 -20.84
C ASP A 84 11.75 -10.41 -20.28
N GLU A 85 12.84 -11.04 -20.72
CA GLU A 85 13.31 -12.32 -20.17
C GLU A 85 13.70 -12.23 -18.70
N ALA A 86 14.36 -11.14 -18.30
CA ALA A 86 14.73 -10.91 -16.91
C ALA A 86 13.49 -10.78 -16.04
N LYS A 87 12.47 -10.04 -16.51
CA LYS A 87 11.18 -9.93 -15.83
C LYS A 87 10.51 -11.29 -15.66
N ILE A 88 10.40 -12.06 -16.75
CA ILE A 88 9.78 -13.39 -16.71
C ILE A 88 10.51 -14.33 -15.74
N LEU A 89 11.85 -14.34 -15.77
CA LEU A 89 12.66 -15.20 -14.91
C LEU A 89 12.54 -14.81 -13.42
N ASN A 90 12.54 -13.51 -13.12
CA ASN A 90 12.77 -13.02 -11.76
C ASN A 90 11.49 -12.59 -11.04
N LYS A 91 10.38 -12.34 -11.74
CA LYS A 91 9.13 -11.84 -11.12
C LYS A 91 8.61 -12.74 -9.99
N ARG A 92 8.77 -14.06 -10.11
CA ARG A 92 8.33 -15.01 -9.07
C ARG A 92 9.24 -15.07 -7.83
N ALA A 93 10.39 -14.40 -7.88
CA ALA A 93 11.34 -14.34 -6.79
C ALA A 93 11.45 -12.93 -6.19
N SER A 94 10.61 -11.98 -6.62
CA SER A 94 10.56 -10.65 -6.01
C SER A 94 10.13 -10.77 -4.56
N ILE A 95 10.83 -10.08 -3.66
CA ILE A 95 10.36 -9.89 -2.30
C ILE A 95 9.10 -9.03 -2.38
N ILE A 96 8.05 -9.44 -1.71
CA ILE A 96 6.87 -8.60 -1.56
C ILE A 96 7.14 -7.64 -0.41
N THR A 97 6.99 -6.35 -0.69
CA THR A 97 7.17 -5.27 0.28
C THR A 97 5.87 -4.52 0.44
N PHE A 98 5.62 -4.10 1.67
CA PHE A 98 4.49 -3.27 2.05
C PHE A 98 5.06 -1.99 2.65
N ASN A 99 4.68 -0.87 2.08
CA ASN A 99 5.15 0.44 2.48
C ASN A 99 4.21 1.02 3.53
N LEU A 100 4.72 1.21 4.74
CA LEU A 100 3.98 1.85 5.80
C LEU A 100 4.04 3.38 5.61
N LEU A 101 2.96 3.94 5.07
CA LEU A 101 2.89 5.38 4.84
C LEU A 101 2.90 6.17 6.15
N THR A 102 3.53 7.33 6.10
CA THR A 102 3.46 8.35 7.14
C THR A 102 2.11 9.08 7.10
N LEU A 103 1.77 9.75 8.19
CA LEU A 103 0.53 10.54 8.24
C LEU A 103 0.50 11.67 7.19
N GLU A 104 1.64 12.31 6.93
CA GLU A 104 1.75 13.40 5.95
C GLU A 104 1.50 12.91 4.52
N GLU A 105 2.03 11.72 4.16
CA GLU A 105 1.77 11.08 2.87
C GLU A 105 0.30 10.71 2.72
N ILE A 106 -0.29 10.09 3.75
CA ILE A 106 -1.71 9.71 3.75
C ILE A 106 -2.61 10.94 3.56
N GLN A 107 -2.35 12.02 4.30
CA GLN A 107 -3.13 13.27 4.17
C GLN A 107 -3.01 13.84 2.76
N THR A 108 -1.80 13.86 2.20
CA THR A 108 -1.56 14.34 0.83
C THR A 108 -2.36 13.53 -0.19
N ILE A 109 -2.42 12.20 -0.04
CA ILE A 109 -3.20 11.33 -0.93
C ILE A 109 -4.70 11.59 -0.79
N LEU A 110 -5.22 11.67 0.44
CA LEU A 110 -6.66 11.81 0.70
C LEU A 110 -7.20 13.20 0.33
N GLU A 111 -6.42 14.26 0.53
CA GLU A 111 -6.82 15.64 0.28
C GLU A 111 -6.62 16.10 -1.18
N HIS A 112 -6.08 15.24 -2.04
CA HIS A 112 -5.78 15.59 -3.45
C HIS A 112 -7.04 15.91 -4.28
N LYS A 113 -8.24 15.55 -3.82
CA LYS A 113 -9.50 15.87 -4.52
C LYS A 113 -10.09 17.16 -3.96
N GLU A 114 -10.24 18.18 -4.81
CA GLU A 114 -10.91 19.43 -4.44
C GLU A 114 -12.30 19.14 -3.84
N HIS A 115 -12.47 19.48 -2.57
CA HIS A 115 -13.72 19.31 -1.84
C HIS A 115 -14.00 20.51 -0.94
N SER A 116 -15.28 20.84 -0.79
CA SER A 116 -15.70 21.90 0.13
C SER A 116 -15.62 21.39 1.56
N LYS A 117 -14.89 22.12 2.43
CA LYS A 117 -14.79 21.78 3.86
C LYS A 117 -16.18 21.57 4.47
N GLN A 118 -16.35 20.42 5.10
CA GLN A 118 -17.58 20.06 5.78
C GLN A 118 -17.53 20.50 7.24
N ASN A 119 -18.70 20.78 7.82
CA ASN A 119 -18.79 21.03 9.25
C ASN A 119 -18.83 19.71 10.00
N PHE A 120 -18.11 19.65 11.12
CA PHE A 120 -18.21 18.55 12.07
C PHE A 120 -19.42 18.77 12.99
N PRO A 121 -20.21 17.73 13.33
CA PRO A 121 -21.37 17.88 14.19
C PRO A 121 -20.97 18.37 15.59
N SER A 122 -21.43 19.58 15.96
CA SER A 122 -21.11 20.23 17.24
C SER A 122 -21.93 19.70 18.43
N VAL A 123 -22.93 18.86 18.17
CA VAL A 123 -23.90 18.38 19.16
C VAL A 123 -23.57 16.96 19.64
N VAL A 124 -22.58 16.29 19.05
CA VAL A 124 -22.19 14.93 19.43
C VAL A 124 -21.25 15.00 20.63
N ALA A 125 -21.72 14.51 21.78
CA ALA A 125 -20.93 14.41 23.01
C ALA A 125 -20.03 13.16 22.96
N PHE A 126 -19.05 13.15 22.06
CA PHE A 126 -18.07 12.07 21.92
C PHE A 126 -16.64 12.67 21.87
N PRO A 127 -15.66 12.08 22.58
CA PRO A 127 -14.30 12.63 22.69
C PRO A 127 -13.45 12.29 21.45
N PHE A 128 -13.78 12.89 20.31
CA PHE A 128 -13.09 12.60 19.05
C PHE A 128 -11.60 12.94 19.06
N PRO A 129 -10.74 12.05 18.52
CA PRO A 129 -9.35 12.38 18.22
C PRO A 129 -9.25 13.66 17.36
N ALA A 130 -8.26 14.51 17.66
CA ALA A 130 -8.05 15.75 16.91
C ALA A 130 -7.77 15.47 15.43
N LEU A 131 -6.95 14.44 15.16
CA LEU A 131 -6.64 13.98 13.81
C LEU A 131 -7.91 13.60 13.03
N TYR A 132 -8.79 12.80 13.64
CA TYR A 132 -10.04 12.36 13.02
C TYR A 132 -10.87 13.56 12.54
N LYS A 133 -11.17 14.51 13.44
CA LYS A 133 -11.99 15.69 13.12
C LYS A 133 -11.40 16.53 11.99
N THR A 134 -10.08 16.78 12.04
CA THR A 134 -9.39 17.56 11.02
C THR A 134 -9.48 16.88 9.66
N LEU A 135 -9.24 15.58 9.61
CA LEU A 135 -9.20 14.84 8.35
C LEU A 135 -10.59 14.71 7.72
N VAL A 136 -11.59 14.20 8.44
CA VAL A 136 -12.92 13.89 7.86
C VAL A 136 -13.74 15.13 7.48
N THR A 137 -13.33 16.32 7.93
CA THR A 137 -13.92 17.59 7.47
C THR A 137 -13.28 18.13 6.20
N ALA A 138 -12.07 17.67 5.86
CA ALA A 138 -11.32 18.07 4.67
C ALA A 138 -11.61 17.17 3.46
N ILE A 139 -12.15 15.97 3.66
CA ILE A 139 -12.35 14.96 2.62
C ILE A 139 -13.84 14.63 2.40
N PRO A 140 -14.24 14.16 1.19
CA PRO A 140 -15.47 13.42 1.02
C PRO A 140 -15.33 11.99 1.61
N THR A 141 -16.37 11.16 1.50
CA THR A 141 -16.20 9.72 1.71
C THR A 141 -15.28 9.14 0.63
N VAL A 142 -14.27 8.38 1.03
CA VAL A 142 -13.23 7.83 0.16
C VAL A 142 -13.15 6.32 0.30
N SER A 143 -13.26 5.60 -0.81
CA SER A 143 -12.87 4.18 -0.89
C SER A 143 -11.36 4.13 -1.02
N ILE A 144 -10.69 3.53 -0.03
CA ILE A 144 -9.24 3.35 0.00
C ILE A 144 -8.89 1.97 -0.57
N SER A 145 -9.53 0.92 -0.07
CA SER A 145 -9.35 -0.46 -0.54
C SER A 145 -10.69 -1.19 -0.69
N SER A 146 -10.65 -2.46 -1.07
CA SER A 146 -11.78 -3.39 -1.05
C SER A 146 -12.51 -3.40 0.31
N GLU A 147 -11.73 -3.41 1.41
CA GLU A 147 -12.24 -3.53 2.78
C GLU A 147 -12.25 -2.21 3.58
N THR A 148 -11.91 -1.08 2.95
CA THR A 148 -11.82 0.20 3.69
C THR A 148 -12.43 1.37 2.92
N ILE A 149 -13.56 1.84 3.43
CA ILE A 149 -14.22 3.08 3.00
C ILE A 149 -14.22 4.06 4.17
N LEU A 150 -13.38 5.09 4.11
CA LEU A 150 -13.33 6.16 5.11
C LEU A 150 -14.47 7.16 4.88
N TYR A 151 -15.33 7.33 5.88
CA TYR A 151 -16.46 8.26 5.78
C TYR A 151 -16.01 9.71 6.00
N GLY A 152 -16.51 10.60 5.13
CA GLY A 152 -16.48 12.03 5.39
C GLY A 152 -17.39 12.40 6.57
N SER A 153 -17.24 13.59 7.11
CA SER A 153 -17.94 14.02 8.33
C SER A 153 -19.47 13.87 8.24
N VAL A 154 -20.07 14.15 7.08
CA VAL A 154 -21.52 14.04 6.90
C VAL A 154 -21.98 12.58 6.94
N GLU A 155 -21.30 11.70 6.21
CA GLU A 155 -21.66 10.28 6.12
C GLU A 155 -21.50 9.57 7.47
N ALA A 156 -20.37 9.79 8.15
CA ALA A 156 -20.16 9.26 9.49
C ALA A 156 -21.27 9.72 10.46
N THR A 157 -21.74 10.96 10.35
CA THR A 157 -22.85 11.45 11.19
C THR A 157 -24.16 10.73 10.88
N LEU A 158 -24.42 10.38 9.62
CA LEU A 158 -25.64 9.66 9.23
C LEU A 158 -25.62 8.22 9.73
N GLU A 159 -24.52 7.51 9.52
CA GLU A 159 -24.33 6.12 9.98
C GLU A 159 -24.54 5.99 11.50
N ASN A 160 -24.11 7.00 12.29
CA ASN A 160 -24.26 6.97 13.74
C ASN A 160 -25.65 7.40 14.25
N LYS A 161 -26.52 8.00 13.41
CA LYS A 161 -27.91 8.30 13.84
C LYS A 161 -28.75 7.05 14.00
N GLU A 162 -28.47 6.06 13.15
CA GLU A 162 -29.21 4.79 13.09
C GLU A 162 -28.49 3.66 13.87
N SER A 163 -27.42 4.00 14.60
CA SER A 163 -26.58 3.02 15.30
C SER A 163 -27.15 2.65 16.68
N ASP A 164 -27.18 1.35 16.97
CA ASP A 164 -27.51 0.80 18.29
C ASP A 164 -26.32 0.80 19.27
N HIS A 165 -25.17 1.39 18.88
CA HIS A 165 -23.93 1.38 19.67
C HIS A 165 -23.54 2.80 20.15
N PRO A 166 -24.23 3.36 21.17
CA PRO A 166 -24.04 4.76 21.57
C PRO A 166 -22.66 5.08 22.18
N SER A 167 -21.90 4.06 22.60
CA SER A 167 -20.54 4.21 23.15
C SER A 167 -19.45 4.11 22.07
N TYR A 168 -19.83 3.89 20.82
CA TYR A 168 -18.93 3.74 19.70
C TYR A 168 -19.31 4.70 18.59
N TRP A 169 -18.31 5.08 17.79
CA TRP A 169 -18.50 5.93 16.64
C TRP A 169 -18.09 5.19 15.37
N ILE A 170 -19.06 4.95 14.48
CA ILE A 170 -18.84 4.39 13.16
C ILE A 170 -18.15 5.45 12.29
N PHE A 171 -16.94 5.16 11.82
CA PHE A 171 -16.16 6.14 11.05
C PHE A 171 -15.74 5.65 9.66
N ALA A 172 -15.84 4.35 9.43
CA ALA A 172 -15.58 3.74 8.14
C ALA A 172 -16.43 2.47 8.00
N GLY A 173 -16.46 1.90 6.80
CA GLY A 173 -17.12 0.63 6.58
C GLY A 173 -16.50 -0.19 5.47
N VAL A 174 -17.03 -1.39 5.34
CA VAL A 174 -16.84 -2.31 4.22
C VAL A 174 -18.14 -2.25 3.41
N GLY A 175 -18.06 -2.17 2.09
CA GLY A 175 -19.22 -1.86 1.23
C GLY A 175 -20.48 -2.71 1.45
N GLN A 176 -20.39 -3.87 2.10
CA GLN A 176 -21.48 -4.83 2.28
C GLN A 176 -22.11 -4.91 3.69
N GLY A 177 -21.74 -4.07 4.66
CA GLY A 177 -22.43 -4.06 5.95
C GLY A 177 -21.51 -3.96 7.16
N ASP A 178 -20.30 -4.50 7.07
CA ASP A 178 -19.35 -4.42 8.18
C ASP A 178 -18.89 -2.98 8.40
N ARG A 179 -18.56 -2.69 9.65
CA ARG A 179 -18.25 -1.33 10.11
C ARG A 179 -16.92 -1.29 10.84
N TRP A 180 -16.25 -0.17 10.68
CA TRP A 180 -15.11 0.22 11.50
C TRP A 180 -15.58 1.26 12.51
N LEU A 181 -15.33 0.97 13.78
CA LEU A 181 -15.80 1.78 14.90
C LEU A 181 -14.63 2.23 15.77
N MET A 182 -14.77 3.37 16.43
CA MET A 182 -13.86 3.77 17.51
C MET A 182 -14.61 3.97 18.82
N ASP A 183 -14.00 3.64 19.94
CA ASP A 183 -14.55 3.93 21.27
C ASP A 183 -14.16 5.34 21.77
N GLU A 184 -14.68 5.72 22.95
CA GLU A 184 -14.36 7.00 23.59
C GLU A 184 -12.88 7.18 23.96
N LYS A 185 -12.07 6.11 23.93
CA LYS A 185 -10.62 6.16 24.16
C LYS A 185 -9.84 6.27 22.85
N GLY A 186 -10.53 6.20 21.71
CA GLY A 186 -9.92 6.22 20.38
C GLY A 186 -9.39 4.87 19.91
N GLN A 187 -9.73 3.77 20.59
CA GLN A 187 -9.40 2.41 20.15
C GLN A 187 -10.32 1.99 19.01
N VAL A 188 -9.76 1.32 18.01
CA VAL A 188 -10.49 0.87 16.82
C VAL A 188 -10.96 -0.57 16.96
N PHE A 189 -12.17 -0.79 16.47
CA PHE A 189 -12.89 -2.05 16.46
C PHE A 189 -13.40 -2.35 15.05
N PHE A 190 -13.45 -3.64 14.71
CA PHE A 190 -14.19 -4.14 13.56
C PHE A 190 -15.52 -4.72 14.05
N GLY A 191 -16.62 -4.34 13.40
CA GLY A 191 -17.96 -4.83 13.66
C GLY A 191 -18.48 -5.65 12.49
N ASP A 192 -18.65 -6.94 12.72
CA ASP A 192 -19.22 -7.90 11.77
C ASP A 192 -20.76 -7.78 11.80
N HIS A 193 -21.34 -7.38 10.67
CA HIS A 193 -22.77 -7.16 10.50
C HIS A 193 -23.57 -8.47 10.37
N ASP A 194 -22.93 -9.58 10.00
CA ASP A 194 -23.59 -10.88 9.90
C ASP A 194 -23.87 -11.50 11.28
N MET A 195 -23.23 -10.97 12.33
CA MET A 195 -23.45 -11.37 13.71
C MET A 195 -24.51 -10.50 14.40
N SER A 196 -25.50 -11.11 15.05
CA SER A 196 -26.55 -10.40 15.81
C SER A 196 -26.58 -10.84 17.28
N PRO A 197 -26.28 -9.95 18.25
CA PRO A 197 -25.86 -8.56 18.06
C PRO A 197 -24.45 -8.45 17.44
N MET A 198 -24.19 -7.34 16.74
CA MET A 198 -22.91 -7.07 16.08
C MET A 198 -21.76 -7.23 17.08
N GLN A 199 -20.87 -8.17 16.78
CA GLN A 199 -19.72 -8.45 17.63
C GLN A 199 -18.59 -7.49 17.28
N LEU A 200 -18.12 -6.75 18.29
CA LEU A 200 -17.01 -5.81 18.12
C LEU A 200 -15.69 -6.49 18.49
N GLN A 201 -14.81 -6.65 17.51
CA GLN A 201 -13.46 -7.15 17.70
C GLN A 201 -12.48 -5.98 17.87
N PRO A 202 -11.77 -5.86 19.01
CA PRO A 202 -10.73 -4.85 19.17
C PRO A 202 -9.51 -5.18 18.31
N LEU A 203 -8.93 -4.15 17.68
CA LEU A 203 -7.68 -4.30 16.91
C LEU A 203 -6.43 -3.88 17.70
N ASP A 204 -6.60 -3.26 18.86
CA ASP A 204 -5.53 -2.63 19.66
C ASP A 204 -4.74 -1.55 18.90
N ILE A 205 -5.43 -0.82 18.02
CA ILE A 205 -4.86 0.30 17.26
C ILE A 205 -5.72 1.55 17.44
N ASP A 206 -5.12 2.72 17.21
CA ASP A 206 -5.83 3.99 17.12
C ASP A 206 -6.22 4.36 15.69
N PHE A 207 -6.86 5.53 15.52
CA PHE A 207 -7.29 6.01 14.21
C PHE A 207 -6.12 6.26 13.23
N GLN A 208 -4.96 6.72 13.71
CA GLN A 208 -3.80 6.95 12.83
C GLN A 208 -3.28 5.61 12.31
N GLN A 209 -3.13 4.63 13.20
CA GLN A 209 -2.71 3.28 12.85
C GLN A 209 -3.73 2.58 11.94
N TRP A 210 -5.03 2.86 12.11
CA TRP A 210 -6.05 2.37 11.18
C TRP A 210 -5.91 2.98 9.78
N LEU A 211 -5.55 4.26 9.66
CA LEU A 211 -5.26 4.85 8.33
C LEU A 211 -4.10 4.12 7.66
N GLN A 212 -3.04 3.82 8.42
CA GLN A 212 -1.92 3.04 7.89
C GLN A 212 -2.36 1.64 7.45
N LEU A 213 -3.17 0.95 8.26
CA LEU A 213 -3.76 -0.34 7.92
C LEU A 213 -4.56 -0.27 6.62
N ALA A 214 -5.41 0.75 6.45
CA ALA A 214 -6.22 0.90 5.24
C ALA A 214 -5.38 0.98 3.95
N PHE A 215 -4.25 1.70 3.99
CA PHE A 215 -3.32 1.77 2.86
C PHE A 215 -2.44 0.51 2.70
N LEU A 216 -2.23 -0.28 3.77
CA LEU A 216 -1.64 -1.60 3.63
C LEU A 216 -2.61 -2.58 2.95
N ILE A 217 -3.91 -2.51 3.27
CA ILE A 217 -4.94 -3.33 2.60
C ILE A 217 -5.07 -2.93 1.12
N GLN A 218 -4.99 -1.64 0.79
CA GLN A 218 -4.94 -1.21 -0.61
C GLN A 218 -3.75 -1.83 -1.36
N GLN A 219 -2.56 -1.85 -0.76
CA GLN A 219 -1.40 -2.53 -1.35
C GLN A 219 -1.61 -4.05 -1.45
N LEU A 220 -2.34 -4.65 -0.51
CA LEU A 220 -2.66 -6.08 -0.54
C LEU A 220 -3.54 -6.42 -1.75
N ASP A 221 -4.55 -5.59 -2.04
CA ASP A 221 -5.38 -5.69 -3.25
C ASP A 221 -4.51 -5.69 -4.51
N ASP A 222 -3.57 -4.74 -4.61
CA ASP A 222 -2.64 -4.63 -5.76
C ASP A 222 -1.74 -5.88 -5.92
N TRP A 223 -1.28 -6.46 -4.80
CA TRP A 223 -0.45 -7.66 -4.82
C TRP A 223 -1.22 -8.91 -5.27
N TYR A 224 -2.49 -9.04 -4.86
CA TYR A 224 -3.33 -10.14 -5.31
C TYR A 224 -3.59 -10.09 -6.83
N ASP A 225 -3.80 -8.89 -7.38
CA ASP A 225 -4.00 -8.70 -8.82
C ASP A 225 -2.76 -9.04 -9.66
N ALA A 226 -1.56 -8.98 -9.07
CA ALA A 226 -0.30 -9.10 -9.79
C ALA A 226 0.24 -10.54 -9.97
N ALA A 227 -0.52 -11.56 -9.53
CA ALA A 227 -0.24 -13.00 -9.67
C ALA A 227 1.06 -13.50 -9.00
N TYR A 228 1.36 -12.98 -7.81
CA TYR A 228 2.46 -13.45 -6.97
C TYR A 228 2.08 -14.70 -6.14
N ASP A 229 3.06 -15.30 -5.46
CA ASP A 229 2.82 -16.41 -4.54
C ASP A 229 2.13 -15.89 -3.27
N ILE A 230 0.89 -16.34 -3.03
CA ILE A 230 0.06 -15.97 -1.87
C ILE A 230 0.83 -16.11 -0.55
N LYS A 231 1.65 -17.15 -0.38
CA LYS A 231 2.39 -17.34 0.87
C LYS A 231 3.44 -16.26 1.12
N GLN A 232 4.04 -15.73 0.06
CA GLN A 232 4.99 -14.63 0.18
C GLN A 232 4.26 -13.33 0.50
N ILE A 233 3.05 -13.13 -0.05
CA ILE A 233 2.19 -11.99 0.27
C ILE A 233 1.81 -12.04 1.75
N GLU A 234 1.32 -13.19 2.23
CA GLU A 234 0.91 -13.39 3.62
C GLU A 234 2.04 -13.09 4.62
N VAL A 235 3.25 -13.59 4.37
CA VAL A 235 4.41 -13.35 5.24
C VAL A 235 4.78 -11.86 5.26
N ALA A 236 4.83 -11.22 4.10
CA ALA A 236 5.18 -9.80 3.99
C ALA A 236 4.12 -8.89 4.61
N PHE A 237 2.83 -9.17 4.37
CA PHE A 237 1.72 -8.43 4.94
C PHE A 237 1.68 -8.59 6.46
N THR A 238 1.83 -9.82 6.97
CA THR A 238 1.95 -10.10 8.40
C THR A 238 3.09 -9.32 9.04
N HIS A 239 4.24 -9.20 8.36
CA HIS A 239 5.34 -8.38 8.85
C HIS A 239 4.96 -6.89 8.92
N ALA A 240 4.27 -6.36 7.91
CA ALA A 240 3.82 -4.97 7.89
C ALA A 240 2.76 -4.67 8.96
N LEU A 241 1.81 -5.58 9.20
CA LEU A 241 0.86 -5.48 10.30
C LEU A 241 1.57 -5.39 11.67
N ASN A 242 2.61 -6.20 11.87
CA ASN A 242 3.43 -6.15 13.10
C ASN A 242 4.14 -4.80 13.30
N GLN A 243 4.48 -4.09 12.21
CA GLN A 243 5.09 -2.76 12.30
C GLN A 243 4.10 -1.69 12.76
N ILE A 244 2.80 -1.86 12.48
CA ILE A 244 1.74 -0.99 13.02
C ILE A 244 1.53 -1.29 14.51
N HIS A 245 1.26 -2.55 14.86
CA HIS A 245 1.10 -2.99 16.23
C HIS A 245 1.34 -4.51 16.36
N PRO A 246 2.08 -4.99 17.39
CA PRO A 246 2.44 -6.41 17.51
C PRO A 246 1.28 -7.40 17.64
N GLN A 247 0.11 -6.95 18.11
CA GLN A 247 -1.08 -7.81 18.23
C GLN A 247 -1.99 -7.74 17.00
N LEU A 248 -1.74 -6.78 16.09
CA LEU A 248 -2.59 -6.56 14.92
C LEU A 248 -2.69 -7.79 14.00
N PRO A 249 -1.63 -8.57 13.72
CA PRO A 249 -1.77 -9.76 12.89
C PRO A 249 -2.76 -10.80 13.45
N ALA A 250 -2.81 -10.93 14.78
CA ALA A 250 -3.74 -11.85 15.43
C ALA A 250 -5.17 -11.30 15.50
N ASN A 251 -5.31 -9.97 15.47
CA ASN A 251 -6.59 -9.26 15.57
C ASN A 251 -7.10 -8.76 14.20
N TYR A 252 -6.40 -9.04 13.11
CA TYR A 252 -6.81 -8.63 11.76
C TYR A 252 -8.10 -9.36 11.38
N PRO A 253 -9.15 -8.66 10.92
CA PRO A 253 -10.49 -9.25 10.82
C PRO A 253 -10.73 -10.06 9.53
N PHE A 254 -9.78 -10.09 8.59
CA PHE A 254 -9.96 -10.77 7.30
C PHE A 254 -8.97 -11.91 7.12
N GLU A 255 -9.38 -12.93 6.35
CA GLU A 255 -8.48 -13.99 5.92
C GLU A 255 -7.59 -13.50 4.77
N ILE A 256 -6.34 -13.96 4.75
CA ILE A 256 -5.38 -13.70 3.68
C ILE A 256 -5.41 -14.94 2.78
N GLU A 257 -6.20 -14.91 1.71
CA GLU A 257 -6.41 -16.03 0.78
C GLU A 257 -5.76 -15.82 -0.60
#